data_AF-A0A959WEX5-F1
#
_entry.id   AF-A0A959WEX5-F1
#
_cell.length_a   1.000
_cell.length_b   1.000
_cell.length_c   1.000
_cell.angle_alpha   90.00
_cell.angle_beta   90.00
_cell.angle_gamma   90.00
#
_symmetry.space_group_name_H-M   'P 1'
#
loop_
_entity.id
_entity.type
_entity.pdbx_description
1 polymer ?
#
loop_
_entity_poly.entity_id
_entity_poly.type
_entity_poly.pdbx_seq_one_letter_code
_entity_poly.pdbx_strand_id
1 'polypeptide(L)'
;MSNFPEALVGARKMKDAGVRPKTVMLIWVGAALLLGLAVVLGYALLDGVDNKTLSVPLAFAAGAVLASLADTVMPEAYEEGGIKVAYATALGFLLSYLLSAG
;
A
#
# COMPACT_ATOMS: atom_id res chain seq x y z
N MET A 1 6.48 -4.84 7.30
CA MET A 1 5.12 -4.58 7.84
C MET A 1 4.95 -3.08 8.06
N SER A 2 4.67 -2.32 6.99
CA SER A 2 4.38 -0.88 7.02
C SER A 2 2.91 -0.58 7.35
N ASN A 3 2.00 -1.46 6.90
CA ASN A 3 0.55 -1.22 6.93
C ASN A 3 -0.07 -1.29 8.35
N PHE A 4 0.65 -1.80 9.35
CA PHE A 4 0.12 -1.96 10.71
C PHE A 4 0.02 -0.61 11.45
N PRO A 5 1.09 0.22 11.51
CA PRO A 5 1.00 1.60 11.97
C PRO A 5 -0.11 2.42 11.28
N GLU A 6 -0.20 2.36 9.95
CA GLU A 6 -1.19 3.14 9.17
C GLU A 6 -2.63 2.67 9.43
N ALA A 7 -2.86 1.36 9.53
CA ALA A 7 -4.16 0.81 9.88
C ALA A 7 -4.61 1.25 11.29
N LEU A 8 -3.68 1.28 12.25
CA LEU A 8 -3.95 1.79 13.60
C LEU A 8 -4.25 3.29 13.61
N VAL A 9 -3.49 4.10 12.86
CA VAL A 9 -3.73 5.54 12.75
C VAL A 9 -5.07 5.82 12.07
N GLY A 10 -5.42 5.09 10.99
CA GLY A 10 -6.70 5.21 10.32
C GLY A 10 -7.88 4.83 11.21
N ALA A 11 -7.78 3.71 11.94
CA ALA A 11 -8.79 3.29 12.91
C ALA A 11 -8.95 4.31 14.05
N ARG A 12 -7.85 4.91 14.53
CA ARG A 12 -7.87 5.97 15.54
C ARG A 12 -8.54 7.24 15.01
N LYS A 13 -8.18 7.71 13.81
CA LYS A 13 -8.82 8.87 13.16
C LYS A 13 -10.33 8.69 13.03
N MET A 14 -10.81 7.49 12.67
CA MET A 14 -12.25 7.19 12.62
C MET A 14 -12.92 7.28 13.99
N LYS A 15 -12.27 6.75 15.03
CA LYS A 15 -12.78 6.86 16.40
C LYS A 15 -12.83 8.31 16.88
N ASP A 16 -11.78 9.08 16.59
CA ASP A 16 -11.68 10.51 16.95
C ASP A 16 -12.73 11.35 16.20
N ALA A 17 -13.09 10.96 14.97
CA ALA A 17 -14.21 11.51 14.20
C ALA A 17 -15.61 11.07 14.69
N GLY A 18 -15.71 10.34 15.81
CA GLY A 18 -16.97 9.91 16.40
C GLY A 18 -17.62 8.68 15.76
N VAL A 19 -16.90 7.95 14.88
CA VAL A 19 -17.41 6.71 14.29
C VAL A 19 -17.53 5.64 15.37
N ARG A 20 -18.68 4.96 15.41
CA ARG A 20 -18.95 3.90 16.40
C ARG A 20 -17.90 2.77 16.28
N PRO A 21 -17.35 2.24 17.39
CA PRO A 21 -16.31 1.20 17.36
C PRO A 21 -16.69 -0.05 16.56
N LYS A 22 -17.97 -0.45 16.60
CA LYS A 22 -18.48 -1.56 15.79
C LYS A 22 -18.36 -1.30 14.29
N THR A 23 -18.66 -0.08 13.85
CA THR A 23 -18.55 0.34 12.45
C THR A 23 -17.10 0.36 12.00
N VAL A 24 -16.19 0.88 12.84
CA VAL A 24 -14.73 0.85 12.55
C VAL A 24 -14.26 -0.59 12.37
N MET A 25 -14.59 -1.50 13.29
CA MET A 25 -14.25 -2.92 13.14
C MET A 25 -14.86 -3.55 11.88
N LEU A 26 -16.12 -3.26 11.56
CA LEU A 26 -16.78 -3.78 10.36
C LEU A 26 -16.08 -3.33 9.07
N ILE A 27 -15.67 -2.06 8.99
CA ILE A 27 -14.94 -1.53 7.83
C ILE A 27 -13.60 -2.26 7.67
N TRP A 28 -12.83 -2.40 8.75
CA TRP A 28 -11.51 -3.05 8.69
C TRP A 28 -11.59 -4.54 8.40
N VAL A 29 -12.55 -5.26 9.01
CA VAL A 29 -12.79 -6.68 8.72
C VAL A 29 -13.27 -6.84 7.27
N GLY A 30 -14.18 -5.99 6.81
CA GLY A 30 -14.65 -5.98 5.43
C GLY A 30 -13.51 -5.75 4.44
N ALA A 31 -12.65 -4.76 4.69
CA ALA A 31 -11.47 -4.50 3.87
C ALA A 31 -10.51 -5.70 3.85
N ALA A 32 -10.22 -6.30 5.01
CA ALA A 32 -9.35 -7.48 5.09
C ALA A 32 -9.92 -8.67 4.30
N LEU A 33 -11.22 -8.93 4.40
CA LEU A 33 -11.89 -9.99 3.65
C LEU A 33 -11.88 -9.72 2.15
N LEU A 34 -12.17 -8.49 1.72
CA LEU A 34 -12.16 -8.11 0.31
C LEU A 34 -10.77 -8.23 -0.31
N LEU A 35 -9.74 -7.75 0.41
CA LEU A 35 -8.35 -7.87 -0.03
C LEU A 35 -7.91 -9.34 -0.09
N GLY A 36 -8.24 -10.13 0.94
CA GLY A 36 -7.94 -11.57 0.96
C GLY A 36 -8.62 -12.31 -0.20
N LEU A 37 -9.88 -12.01 -0.47
CA LEU A 37 -10.61 -12.60 -1.60
C LEU A 37 -9.99 -12.19 -2.94
N ALA A 38 -9.61 -10.93 -3.12
CA ALA A 38 -8.94 -10.45 -4.31
C ALA A 38 -7.61 -11.18 -4.58
N VAL A 39 -6.83 -11.47 -3.53
CA VAL A 39 -5.59 -12.25 -3.63
C VAL A 39 -5.88 -13.70 -4.06
N VAL A 40 -6.84 -14.36 -3.40
CA VAL A 40 -7.19 -15.76 -3.73
C VAL A 40 -7.71 -15.88 -5.16
N LEU A 41 -8.59 -14.97 -5.57
CA LEU A 41 -9.11 -14.95 -6.94
C LEU A 41 -8.02 -14.60 -7.95
N GLY A 42 -7.18 -13.60 -7.65
CA GLY A 42 -6.07 -13.23 -8.51
C GLY A 42 -5.11 -14.40 -8.72
N TYR A 43 -4.75 -15.12 -7.66
CA TYR A 43 -3.93 -16.32 -7.76
C TYR A 43 -4.62 -17.42 -8.58
N ALA A 44 -5.87 -17.75 -8.28
CA ALA A 44 -6.59 -18.81 -8.99
C ALA A 44 -6.83 -18.53 -10.48
N LEU A 45 -7.05 -17.26 -10.85
CA LEU A 45 -7.29 -16.84 -12.24
C LEU A 45 -6.01 -16.66 -13.05
N LEU A 46 -4.90 -16.35 -12.37
CA LEU A 46 -3.62 -16.04 -13.01
C LEU A 46 -2.57 -17.15 -12.83
N ASP A 47 -2.96 -18.29 -12.27
CA ASP A 47 -2.09 -19.45 -12.15
C ASP A 47 -1.76 -20.03 -13.53
N GLY A 48 -0.48 -20.33 -13.78
CA GLY A 48 0.01 -20.89 -15.04
C GLY A 48 0.00 -19.94 -16.25
N VAL A 49 -0.35 -18.65 -16.11
CA VAL A 49 -0.31 -17.68 -17.21
C VAL A 49 1.11 -17.18 -17.43
N ASP A 50 1.44 -16.80 -18.67
CA ASP A 50 2.78 -16.35 -19.04
C ASP A 50 3.12 -14.96 -18.46
N ASN A 51 4.42 -14.70 -18.31
CA ASN A 51 4.94 -13.46 -17.72
C ASN A 51 4.44 -12.19 -18.45
N LYS A 52 4.17 -12.27 -19.75
CA LYS A 52 3.67 -11.13 -20.53
C LYS A 52 2.28 -10.73 -20.08
N THR A 53 1.39 -11.69 -19.85
CA THR A 53 0.03 -11.42 -19.37
C THR A 53 0.03 -10.94 -17.92
N LEU A 54 0.89 -11.51 -17.06
CA LEU A 54 1.09 -11.06 -15.67
C LEU A 54 1.64 -9.63 -15.56
N SER A 55 2.39 -9.16 -16.56
CA SER A 55 2.98 -7.83 -16.54
C SER A 55 1.93 -6.71 -16.51
N VAL A 56 0.74 -6.93 -17.09
CA VAL A 56 -0.34 -5.94 -17.15
C VAL A 56 -0.93 -5.63 -15.77
N PRO A 57 -1.47 -6.61 -15.01
CA PRO A 57 -1.98 -6.34 -13.66
C PRO A 57 -0.86 -5.89 -12.71
N LEU A 58 0.38 -6.37 -12.89
CA LEU A 58 1.51 -5.93 -12.07
C LEU A 58 1.86 -4.46 -12.32
N ALA A 59 1.92 -4.03 -13.58
CA ALA A 59 2.17 -2.64 -13.94
C ALA A 59 1.02 -1.72 -13.46
N PHE A 60 -0.22 -2.19 -13.56
CA PHE A 60 -1.38 -1.48 -13.01
C PHE A 60 -1.28 -1.32 -11.49
N ALA A 61 -0.95 -2.40 -10.76
CA ALA A 61 -0.77 -2.36 -9.31
C ALA A 61 0.38 -1.42 -8.91
N ALA A 62 1.51 -1.45 -9.62
CA ALA A 62 2.61 -0.53 -9.40
C ALA A 62 2.19 0.93 -9.62
N GLY A 63 1.41 1.20 -10.67
CA GLY A 63 0.84 2.52 -10.93
C GLY A 63 -0.09 3.02 -9.82
N ALA A 64 -0.94 2.13 -9.28
CA ALA A 64 -1.82 2.47 -8.16
C ALA A 64 -1.03 2.85 -6.89
N VAL A 65 0.07 2.13 -6.60
CA VAL A 65 0.98 2.47 -5.49
C VAL A 65 1.63 3.83 -5.73
N LEU A 66 2.13 4.11 -6.94
CA LEU A 66 2.73 5.41 -7.28
C LEU A 66 1.73 6.56 -7.18
N ALA A 67 0.50 6.36 -7.64
CA ALA A 67 -0.57 7.34 -7.53
C ALA A 67 -0.92 7.64 -6.07
N SER A 68 -1.03 6.61 -5.23
CA SER A 68 -1.26 6.77 -3.78
C SER A 68 -0.12 7.53 -3.09
N LEU A 69 1.12 7.32 -3.51
CA LEU A 69 2.26 8.08 -2.98
C LEU A 69 2.21 9.54 -3.42
N ALA A 70 1.86 9.80 -4.69
CA ALA A 70 1.82 11.15 -5.24
C ALA A 70 0.69 12.02 -4.67
N ASP A 71 -0.44 11.40 -4.30
CA ASP A 71 -1.64 12.12 -3.83
C ASP A 71 -1.41 12.88 -2.52
N THR A 72 -0.95 12.19 -1.48
CA THR A 72 -0.83 12.78 -0.12
C THR A 72 0.47 12.43 0.58
N VAL A 73 0.99 11.23 0.41
CA VAL A 73 2.18 10.76 1.15
C VAL A 73 3.44 11.54 0.80
N MET A 74 3.72 11.75 -0.49
CA MET A 74 4.86 12.55 -0.93
C MET A 74 4.72 14.01 -0.49
N PRO A 75 3.61 14.72 -0.79
CA PRO A 75 3.42 16.10 -0.33
C PRO A 75 3.67 16.27 1.17
N GLU A 76 3.00 15.49 2.03
CA GLU A 76 3.13 15.57 3.48
C GLU A 76 4.58 15.31 3.93
N ALA A 77 5.25 14.30 3.37
CA ALA A 77 6.63 13.99 3.70
C ALA A 77 7.58 15.15 3.31
N TYR A 78 7.39 15.77 2.14
CA TYR A 78 8.21 16.92 1.72
C TYR A 78 7.96 18.17 2.57
N GLU A 79 6.73 18.40 3.03
CA GLU A 79 6.42 19.50 3.95
C GLU A 79 7.14 19.34 5.29
N GLU A 80 7.18 18.13 5.85
CA GLU A 80 7.82 17.86 7.15
C GLU A 80 9.35 17.71 7.06
N GLY A 81 9.86 17.05 6.02
CA GLY A 81 11.26 16.62 5.92
C GLY A 81 12.10 17.35 4.86
N GLY A 82 11.47 18.12 3.97
CA GLY A 82 12.14 18.83 2.87
C GLY A 82 12.93 17.89 1.94
N ILE A 83 14.02 18.39 1.37
CA ILE A 83 14.84 17.64 0.38
C ILE A 83 15.44 16.34 0.91
N LYS A 84 15.59 16.18 2.23
CA LYS A 84 16.13 14.95 2.84
C LYS A 84 15.26 13.73 2.54
N VAL A 85 13.96 13.92 2.35
CA VAL A 85 13.02 12.86 1.96
C VAL A 85 13.36 12.28 0.60
N ALA A 86 13.78 13.12 -0.36
CA ALA A 86 14.21 12.66 -1.68
C ALA A 86 15.43 11.73 -1.55
N TYR A 87 16.43 12.13 -0.78
CA TYR A 87 17.65 11.32 -0.56
C TYR A 87 17.33 10.02 0.18
N ALA A 88 16.51 10.06 1.23
CA ALA A 88 16.11 8.88 1.98
C ALA A 88 15.30 7.90 1.12
N THR A 89 14.38 8.41 0.30
CA THR A 89 13.58 7.61 -0.64
C THR A 89 14.47 6.94 -1.70
N ALA A 90 15.37 7.70 -2.33
CA ALA A 90 16.30 7.18 -3.31
C ALA A 90 17.25 6.12 -2.72
N LEU A 91 17.77 6.36 -1.52
CA LEU A 91 18.63 5.42 -0.82
C LEU A 91 17.88 4.14 -0.43
N GLY A 92 16.66 4.27 0.10
CA GLY A 92 15.81 3.13 0.43
C GLY A 92 15.50 2.27 -0.79
N PHE A 93 15.16 2.89 -1.92
CA PHE A 93 14.94 2.18 -3.18
C PHE A 93 16.21 1.47 -3.65
N LEU A 94 17.36 2.14 -3.63
CA LEU A 94 18.64 1.54 -4.01
C LEU A 94 18.99 0.33 -3.14
N LEU A 95 18.84 0.44 -1.83
CA LEU A 95 19.11 -0.65 -0.90
C LEU A 95 18.15 -1.83 -1.11
N SER A 96 16.86 -1.55 -1.33
CA SER A 96 15.87 -2.59 -1.64
C SER A 96 16.19 -3.30 -2.96
N TYR A 97 16.63 -2.56 -3.99
CA TYR A 97 17.04 -3.12 -5.27
C TYR A 97 18.26 -4.04 -5.10
N LEU A 98 19.30 -3.57 -4.40
CA LEU A 98 20.49 -4.37 -4.12
C LEU A 98 20.17 -5.66 -3.35
N LEU A 99 19.23 -5.58 -2.40
CA LEU A 99 18.78 -6.76 -1.65
C LEU A 99 17.95 -7.72 -2.50
N SER A 100 17.13 -7.21 -3.43
CA SER A 100 16.35 -8.06 -4.34
C SER A 100 17.19 -8.67 -5.47
N ALA A 101 18.34 -8.08 -5.79
CA ALA A 101 19.22 -8.51 -6.87
C ALA A 101 20.25 -9.58 -6.43
N GLY A 102 20.35 -9.89 -5.14
CA GLY A 102 21.19 -10.96 -4.59
C GLY A 102 20.38 -12.17 -4.16
#